data_AF-A0A538KGH7-F1
#
_entry.id   AF-A0A538KGH7-F1
#
_cell.length_a   1.000
_cell.length_b   1.000
_cell.length_c   1.000
_cell.angle_alpha   90.00
_cell.angle_beta   90.00
_cell.angle_gamma   90.00
#
_symmetry.space_group_name_H-M   'P 1'
#
loop_
_entity.id
_entity.type
_entity.pdbx_description
1 polymer ?
#
loop_
_entity_poly.entity_id
_entity_poly.type
_entity_poly.pdbx_seq_one_letter_code
_entity_poly.pdbx_strand_id
1 'polypeptide(L)'
;MSSVLTMCRRSAASSVDAIQRERAGSRAEQKSRLALALAVHGPTGAGRRVDAFALRLDQLRRAEPPASGNGRYCNWVGEPNRKEGGMEATVHLPGEGEQIGGPSAVTIKATGEETNDSFYLGEAVVAPGFPGPPPHFHERLHDMFYVLDGTLTMRLGDQTIELSAGSFVCVPPGVVHTFSNPGEGPVRFLNFNTPAGWENYMRDLGAALAEGTPSQEEIGQIASRYDFHVA
;
A
#
# COMPACT_ATOMS: atom_id res chain seq x y z
N MET A 1 -57.43 -10.95 -1.01
CA MET A 1 -56.76 -10.66 0.28
C MET A 1 -55.27 -10.85 0.08
N SER A 2 -54.48 -9.77 0.24
CA SER A 2 -53.00 -9.61 0.36
C SER A 2 -52.09 -10.40 -0.62
N SER A 3 -51.30 -9.86 -1.54
CA SER A 3 -50.42 -8.68 -1.66
C SER A 3 -49.10 -8.71 -0.87
N VAL A 4 -48.01 -8.51 -1.65
CA VAL A 4 -46.63 -8.02 -1.34
C VAL A 4 -45.57 -9.00 -0.81
N LEU A 5 -44.60 -9.40 -1.66
CA LEU A 5 -43.23 -8.84 -1.62
C LEU A 5 -42.37 -9.28 -2.83
N THR A 6 -42.16 -8.33 -3.74
CA THR A 6 -41.10 -8.25 -4.75
C THR A 6 -40.04 -7.27 -4.24
N MET A 7 -38.80 -7.36 -4.75
CA MET A 7 -37.57 -6.58 -4.46
C MET A 7 -36.71 -7.17 -3.34
N CYS A 8 -35.43 -7.48 -3.55
CA CYS A 8 -34.42 -6.49 -3.93
C CYS A 8 -33.28 -7.10 -4.78
N ARG A 9 -33.27 -6.79 -6.09
CA ARG A 9 -32.03 -6.72 -6.88
C ARG A 9 -31.66 -5.24 -6.97
N ARG A 10 -30.53 -4.83 -6.37
CA ARG A 10 -29.83 -3.55 -6.63
C ARG A 10 -28.33 -3.91 -6.68
N SER A 11 -27.79 -4.15 -7.87
CA SER A 11 -27.06 -3.18 -8.72
C SER A 11 -25.89 -2.50 -8.00
N ALA A 12 -24.70 -3.07 -8.19
CA ALA A 12 -23.40 -2.48 -7.83
C ALA A 12 -22.95 -1.36 -8.80
N ALA A 13 -23.82 -0.89 -9.70
CA ALA A 13 -23.47 0.07 -10.75
C ALA A 13 -23.60 1.55 -10.33
N SER A 14 -23.69 1.89 -9.04
CA SER A 14 -24.04 3.26 -8.60
C SER A 14 -22.98 4.03 -7.79
N SER A 15 -21.85 3.43 -7.43
CA SER A 15 -20.82 4.12 -6.63
C SER A 15 -19.76 4.85 -7.46
N VAL A 16 -19.42 4.36 -8.66
CA VAL A 16 -18.35 4.95 -9.50
C VAL A 16 -18.83 6.22 -10.22
N ASP A 17 -20.07 6.23 -10.71
CA ASP A 17 -20.69 7.40 -11.35
C ASP A 17 -20.90 8.57 -10.38
N ALA A 18 -21.07 8.28 -9.08
CA ALA A 18 -21.21 9.29 -8.04
C ALA A 18 -19.89 10.01 -7.78
N ILE A 19 -18.76 9.27 -7.75
CA ILE A 19 -17.42 9.82 -7.53
C ILE A 19 -16.96 10.70 -8.70
N GLN A 20 -17.34 10.36 -9.94
CA GLN A 20 -17.00 11.15 -11.12
C GLN A 20 -17.79 12.47 -11.19
N ARG A 21 -19.04 12.50 -10.72
CA ARG A 21 -19.88 13.72 -10.72
C ARG A 21 -19.43 14.76 -9.68
N GLU A 22 -18.92 14.33 -8.52
CA GLU A 22 -18.36 15.24 -7.51
C GLU A 22 -17.08 15.95 -7.97
N ARG A 23 -16.23 15.29 -8.78
CA ARG A 23 -14.98 15.87 -9.31
C ARG A 23 -15.21 16.94 -10.38
N ALA A 24 -16.35 16.93 -11.08
CA ALA A 24 -16.66 17.94 -12.10
C ALA A 24 -17.07 19.29 -11.48
N GLY A 25 -17.65 19.29 -10.28
CA GLY A 25 -18.07 20.51 -9.57
C GLY A 25 -16.92 21.32 -8.97
N SER A 26 -15.83 20.67 -8.55
CA SER A 26 -14.75 21.33 -7.80
C SER A 26 -13.74 22.10 -8.65
N ARG A 27 -13.65 21.84 -9.96
CA ARG A 27 -12.74 22.56 -10.87
C ARG A 27 -13.10 24.03 -11.10
N ALA A 28 -14.37 24.40 -10.89
CA ALA A 28 -14.82 25.79 -11.01
C ALA A 28 -14.50 26.62 -9.75
N GLU A 29 -14.52 26.00 -8.56
CA GLU A 29 -14.21 26.67 -7.29
C GLU A 29 -12.70 26.75 -6.99
N GLN A 30 -11.88 25.85 -7.55
CA GLN A 30 -10.42 25.85 -7.35
C GLN A 30 -9.68 26.97 -8.12
N LYS A 31 -10.27 27.51 -9.19
CA LYS A 31 -9.69 28.63 -9.95
C LYS A 31 -9.66 29.96 -9.18
N SER A 32 -10.49 30.11 -8.15
CA SER A 32 -10.61 31.35 -7.37
C SER A 32 -9.60 31.47 -6.22
N ARG A 33 -8.86 30.40 -5.87
CA ARG A 33 -7.90 30.41 -4.74
C ARG A 33 -6.43 30.49 -5.16
N LEU A 34 -6.12 30.46 -6.46
CA LEU A 34 -4.74 30.52 -6.98
C LEU A 34 -4.24 31.95 -7.25
N ALA A 35 -5.05 32.99 -7.01
CA ALA A 35 -4.69 34.38 -7.26
C ALA A 35 -4.02 35.11 -6.06
N LEU A 36 -3.66 34.42 -4.97
CA LEU A 36 -3.05 35.04 -3.78
C LEU A 36 -1.74 34.40 -3.30
N ALA A 37 -1.01 33.69 -4.17
CA ALA A 37 0.30 33.12 -3.84
C ALA A 37 1.41 33.48 -4.85
N LEU A 38 1.25 34.59 -5.56
CA LEU A 38 2.25 35.14 -6.48
C LEU A 38 2.39 36.65 -6.25
N ALA A 39 3.16 37.04 -5.22
CA ALA A 39 3.84 38.35 -5.17
C ALA A 39 4.64 38.52 -3.86
N VAL A 40 5.84 37.94 -3.77
CA VAL A 40 7.01 38.61 -3.14
C VAL A 40 8.29 38.07 -3.84
N HIS A 41 8.82 38.83 -4.80
CA HIS A 41 10.19 38.66 -5.38
C HIS A 41 11.23 38.91 -4.26
N GLY A 42 12.44 38.35 -4.21
CA GLY A 42 13.49 38.16 -5.22
C GLY A 42 14.88 38.09 -4.51
N PRO A 43 16.03 38.01 -5.23
CA PRO A 43 17.11 37.04 -4.96
C PRO A 43 18.41 37.61 -4.33
N THR A 44 19.21 36.77 -3.65
CA THR A 44 20.70 36.85 -3.61
C THR A 44 21.37 35.57 -3.03
N GLY A 45 22.33 35.00 -3.77
CA GLY A 45 23.69 34.72 -3.29
C GLY A 45 24.00 33.53 -2.34
N ALA A 46 24.60 32.49 -2.93
CA ALA A 46 25.77 31.73 -2.47
C ALA A 46 25.79 31.03 -1.08
N GLY A 47 25.73 29.70 -1.12
CA GLY A 47 26.60 28.79 -0.36
C GLY A 47 26.39 28.69 1.15
N ARG A 48 25.67 27.66 1.60
CA ARG A 48 25.92 27.01 2.90
C ARG A 48 25.36 25.58 2.88
N ARG A 49 26.23 24.63 3.25
CA ARG A 49 25.87 23.24 3.60
C ARG A 49 24.81 23.28 4.70
N VAL A 50 23.78 22.44 4.58
CA VAL A 50 22.88 22.14 5.70
C VAL A 50 23.23 20.74 6.19
N ASP A 51 24.02 20.72 7.26
CA ASP A 51 24.25 19.55 8.11
C ASP A 51 22.95 19.18 8.87
N ALA A 52 22.78 17.87 9.00
CA ALA A 52 21.95 17.11 9.94
C ALA A 52 20.93 17.88 10.80
N PHE A 53 19.64 17.65 10.51
CA PHE A 53 18.52 18.02 11.36
C PHE A 53 18.41 17.05 12.55
N ALA A 54 19.24 17.26 13.56
CA ALA A 54 19.00 16.75 14.91
C ALA A 54 18.09 17.76 15.63
N LEU A 55 16.78 17.50 15.68
CA LEU A 55 15.85 18.30 16.47
C LEU A 55 15.21 17.50 17.60
N ARG A 56 15.82 17.71 18.77
CA ARG A 56 15.34 17.72 20.17
C ARG A 56 13.86 17.38 20.41
N LEU A 57 13.65 16.29 21.14
CA LEU A 57 12.37 15.83 21.73
C LEU A 57 11.84 16.69 22.90
N ASP A 58 12.43 17.85 23.22
CA ASP A 58 12.17 18.56 24.48
C ASP A 58 11.10 19.67 24.45
N GLN A 59 10.40 19.89 23.34
CA GLN A 59 9.44 21.01 23.23
C GLN A 59 7.94 20.66 23.12
N LEU A 60 7.56 19.38 23.20
CA LEU A 60 6.13 18.99 23.24
C LEU A 60 5.48 19.09 24.64
N ARG A 61 6.08 19.83 25.58
CA ARG A 61 5.75 19.74 27.01
C ARG A 61 4.75 20.78 27.56
N ARG A 62 4.10 21.62 26.74
CA ARG A 62 3.12 22.62 27.25
C ARG A 62 1.98 22.90 26.28
N ALA A 63 1.13 21.92 26.05
CA ALA A 63 -0.24 22.18 25.61
C ALA A 63 -1.17 21.31 26.47
N GLU A 64 -1.98 21.94 27.32
CA GLU A 64 -3.04 21.23 28.03
C GLU A 64 -4.14 20.82 27.03
N PRO A 65 -4.60 19.57 27.03
CA PRO A 65 -5.71 19.15 26.19
C PRO A 65 -7.04 19.72 26.70
N PRO A 66 -7.98 20.07 25.81
CA PRO A 66 -9.31 20.50 26.23
C PRO A 66 -10.04 19.36 26.95
N ALA A 67 -10.68 19.70 28.07
CA ALA A 67 -11.50 18.77 28.82
C ALA A 67 -12.75 18.35 28.01
N SER A 68 -12.97 17.04 27.96
CA SER A 68 -14.20 16.33 27.56
C SER A 68 -14.54 16.28 26.07
N GLY A 69 -14.37 15.09 25.49
CA GLY A 69 -14.98 14.67 24.24
C GLY A 69 -14.77 13.17 24.02
N ASN A 70 -15.87 12.40 23.93
CA ASN A 70 -15.92 10.94 23.78
C ASN A 70 -15.31 10.41 22.47
N GLY A 71 -13.99 10.56 22.30
CA GLY A 71 -13.24 9.97 21.20
C GLY A 71 -12.52 8.71 21.64
N ARG A 72 -12.89 7.55 21.07
CA ARG A 72 -12.12 6.29 21.17
C ARG A 72 -10.84 6.39 20.34
N TYR A 73 -9.93 7.25 20.75
CA TYR A 73 -8.53 7.22 20.33
C TYR A 73 -7.73 6.89 21.58
N CYS A 74 -7.00 5.77 21.55
CA CYS A 74 -6.10 5.39 22.63
C CYS A 74 -5.04 6.48 22.80
N ASN A 75 -5.21 7.36 23.79
CA ASN A 75 -4.12 8.18 24.32
C ASN A 75 -3.20 7.25 25.11
N TRP A 76 -2.19 6.69 24.46
CA TRP A 76 -1.12 5.97 25.14
C TRP A 76 -0.26 6.98 25.91
N VAL A 77 -0.49 7.07 27.21
CA VAL A 77 0.42 7.66 28.20
C VAL A 77 0.85 6.54 29.14
N GLY A 78 1.70 5.66 28.62
CA GLY A 78 2.36 4.62 29.41
C GLY A 78 3.88 4.83 29.36
N GLU A 79 4.58 4.54 30.46
CA GLU A 79 6.03 4.39 30.42
C GLU A 79 6.42 3.25 29.44
N PRO A 80 7.64 3.28 28.83
CA PRO A 80 8.10 2.20 27.97
C PRO A 80 8.23 0.91 28.77
N ASN A 81 7.14 0.15 28.76
CA ASN A 81 7.04 -1.13 29.42
C ASN A 81 7.77 -2.14 28.53
N ARG A 82 9.11 -2.18 28.59
CA ARG A 82 9.90 -3.22 27.93
C ARG A 82 9.65 -4.52 28.71
N LYS A 83 8.54 -5.19 28.42
CA LYS A 83 8.27 -6.52 28.94
C LYS A 83 9.39 -7.44 28.47
N GLU A 84 10.00 -8.18 29.38
CA GLU A 84 10.88 -9.29 29.02
C GLU A 84 10.10 -10.25 28.10
N GLY A 85 10.64 -10.54 26.91
CA GLY A 85 9.95 -11.30 25.86
C GLY A 85 9.10 -10.47 24.89
N GLY A 86 9.20 -9.13 24.89
CA GLY A 86 8.55 -8.26 23.89
C GLY A 86 9.30 -8.24 22.55
N MET A 87 8.54 -8.12 21.45
CA MET A 87 9.10 -7.93 20.10
C MET A 87 10.04 -6.70 20.06
N GLU A 88 11.13 -6.82 19.31
CA GLU A 88 12.04 -5.70 19.06
C GLU A 88 11.55 -4.83 17.89
N ALA A 89 11.96 -3.57 17.87
CA ALA A 89 11.64 -2.68 16.76
C ALA A 89 12.58 -2.97 15.58
N THR A 90 12.01 -3.36 14.44
CA THR A 90 12.74 -3.42 13.17
C THR A 90 12.91 -2.03 12.57
N VAL A 91 14.12 -1.70 12.11
CA VAL A 91 14.44 -0.44 11.43
C VAL A 91 15.13 -0.75 10.11
N HIS A 92 14.57 -0.22 9.02
CA HIS A 92 15.19 -0.20 7.70
C HIS A 92 15.21 1.22 7.16
N LEU A 93 16.39 1.71 6.80
CA LEU A 93 16.56 2.94 6.04
C LEU A 93 16.07 2.75 4.59
N PRO A 94 15.99 3.83 3.79
CA PRO A 94 15.61 3.70 2.38
C PRO A 94 16.48 2.68 1.63
N GLY A 95 15.85 1.74 0.93
CA GLY A 95 16.51 0.66 0.20
C GLY A 95 16.98 -0.52 1.07
N GLU A 96 16.97 -0.42 2.40
CA GLU A 96 17.31 -1.54 3.27
C GLU A 96 16.14 -2.52 3.42
N GLY A 97 16.47 -3.77 3.73
CA GLY A 97 15.54 -4.90 3.83
C GLY A 97 16.05 -6.09 3.03
N GLU A 98 15.40 -7.24 3.17
CA GLU A 98 15.73 -8.42 2.37
C GLU A 98 15.21 -8.23 0.95
N GLN A 99 16.12 -8.10 -0.02
CA GLN A 99 15.76 -7.87 -1.42
C GLN A 99 15.66 -9.20 -2.18
N ILE A 100 14.56 -9.36 -2.90
CA ILE A 100 14.21 -10.54 -3.69
C ILE A 100 13.91 -10.10 -5.13
N GLY A 101 14.52 -10.77 -6.11
CA GLY A 101 14.27 -10.55 -7.53
C GLY A 101 15.34 -9.69 -8.23
N GLY A 102 14.95 -9.00 -9.30
CA GLY A 102 15.85 -8.25 -10.18
C GLY A 102 15.26 -6.92 -10.62
N PRO A 103 15.07 -6.65 -11.93
CA PRO A 103 14.43 -5.41 -12.39
C PRO A 103 13.00 -5.20 -11.85
N SER A 104 12.26 -6.30 -11.71
CA SER A 104 11.10 -6.37 -10.81
C SER A 104 11.54 -7.07 -9.54
N ALA A 105 11.42 -6.38 -8.41
CA ALA A 105 11.91 -6.84 -7.13
C ALA A 105 11.00 -6.41 -6.00
N VAL A 106 11.12 -7.12 -4.88
CA VAL A 106 10.52 -6.75 -3.61
C VAL A 106 11.61 -6.67 -2.55
N THR A 107 11.57 -5.61 -1.76
CA THR A 107 12.37 -5.45 -0.54
C THR A 107 11.44 -5.69 0.64
N ILE A 108 11.64 -6.78 1.38
CA ILE A 108 10.87 -7.10 2.58
C ILE A 108 11.26 -6.10 3.68
N LYS A 109 10.26 -5.45 4.27
CA LYS A 109 10.40 -4.42 5.31
C LYS A 109 9.90 -4.91 6.69
N ALA A 110 8.99 -5.87 6.72
CA ALA A 110 8.55 -6.53 7.94
C ALA A 110 8.03 -7.93 7.63
N THR A 111 8.45 -8.90 8.43
CA THR A 111 8.08 -10.32 8.33
C THR A 111 7.04 -10.72 9.38
N GLY A 112 6.47 -11.92 9.25
CA GLY A 112 5.63 -12.52 10.28
C GLY A 112 6.38 -12.72 11.59
N GLU A 113 7.65 -13.11 11.56
CA GLU A 113 8.46 -13.27 12.78
C GLU A 113 8.56 -11.96 13.57
N GLU A 114 8.82 -10.85 12.88
CA GLU A 114 8.96 -9.51 13.50
C GLU A 114 7.62 -8.91 13.96
N THR A 115 6.52 -9.35 13.35
CA THR A 115 5.17 -8.83 13.64
C THR A 115 4.33 -9.80 14.46
N ASN A 116 4.90 -10.92 14.90
CA ASN A 116 4.20 -12.03 15.56
C ASN A 116 2.95 -12.44 14.76
N ASP A 117 3.19 -12.80 13.50
CA ASP A 117 2.24 -13.24 12.47
C ASP A 117 1.13 -12.24 12.11
N SER A 118 1.24 -10.99 12.57
CA SER A 118 0.18 -9.98 12.38
C SER A 118 0.10 -9.50 10.93
N PHE A 119 1.24 -9.16 10.33
CA PHE A 119 1.28 -8.68 8.95
C PHE A 119 2.65 -8.86 8.28
N TYR A 120 2.62 -8.85 6.96
CA TYR A 120 3.79 -8.71 6.10
C TYR A 120 3.80 -7.33 5.46
N LEU A 121 4.99 -6.76 5.25
CA LEU A 121 5.18 -5.55 4.43
C LEU A 121 6.37 -5.71 3.50
N GLY A 122 6.12 -5.53 2.20
CA GLY A 122 7.14 -5.40 1.16
C GLY A 122 7.06 -4.05 0.46
N GLU A 123 8.21 -3.51 0.06
CA GLU A 123 8.31 -2.43 -0.93
C GLU A 123 8.63 -3.07 -2.28
N ALA A 124 7.70 -2.99 -3.23
CA ALA A 124 7.82 -3.58 -4.54
C ALA A 124 8.18 -2.52 -5.59
N VAL A 125 9.06 -2.89 -6.51
CA VAL A 125 9.30 -2.19 -7.78
C VAL A 125 8.99 -3.16 -8.90
N VAL A 126 8.14 -2.76 -9.85
CA VAL A 126 7.86 -3.55 -11.06
C VAL A 126 8.30 -2.80 -12.30
N ALA A 127 9.07 -3.47 -13.15
CA ALA A 127 9.61 -2.91 -14.37
C ALA A 127 8.52 -2.56 -15.40
N PRO A 128 8.83 -1.68 -16.38
CA PRO A 128 7.96 -1.43 -17.53
C PRO A 128 7.55 -2.73 -18.24
N GLY A 129 6.30 -2.81 -18.66
CA GLY A 129 5.75 -3.99 -19.33
C GLY A 129 5.55 -5.22 -18.43
N PHE A 130 5.68 -5.10 -17.10
CA PHE A 130 5.47 -6.23 -16.20
C PHE A 130 4.03 -6.75 -16.32
N PRO A 131 3.81 -8.02 -16.72
CA PRO A 131 2.48 -8.52 -17.04
C PRO A 131 1.62 -8.78 -15.79
N GLY A 132 2.24 -8.89 -14.61
CA GLY A 132 1.53 -9.27 -13.40
C GLY A 132 1.50 -10.77 -13.14
N PRO A 133 1.09 -11.17 -11.92
CA PRO A 133 0.67 -12.55 -11.67
C PRO A 133 -0.61 -12.87 -12.47
N PRO A 134 -0.93 -14.16 -12.69
CA PRO A 134 -2.25 -14.53 -13.19
C PRO A 134 -3.34 -14.00 -12.25
N PRO A 135 -4.56 -13.77 -12.75
CA PRO A 135 -5.70 -13.48 -11.89
C PRO A 135 -5.84 -14.52 -10.78
N HIS A 136 -5.95 -14.05 -9.55
CA HIS A 136 -5.97 -14.90 -8.37
C HIS A 136 -6.81 -14.30 -7.25
N PHE A 137 -7.04 -15.10 -6.21
CA PHE A 137 -7.59 -14.65 -4.95
C PHE A 137 -6.83 -15.30 -3.79
N HIS A 138 -7.02 -14.71 -2.61
CA HIS A 138 -6.56 -15.25 -1.33
C HIS A 138 -7.79 -15.69 -0.52
N GLU A 139 -7.76 -16.84 0.11
CA GLU A 139 -8.81 -17.34 1.01
C GLU A 139 -8.81 -16.62 2.36
N ARG A 140 -7.64 -16.12 2.80
CA ARG A 140 -7.44 -15.57 4.15
C ARG A 140 -6.82 -14.19 4.14
N LEU A 141 -5.92 -13.89 3.20
CA LEU A 141 -5.20 -12.63 3.17
C LEU A 141 -6.11 -11.47 2.73
N HIS A 142 -6.05 -10.36 3.46
CA HIS A 142 -6.28 -9.07 2.86
C HIS A 142 -5.00 -8.65 2.14
N ASP A 143 -5.10 -8.35 0.85
CA ASP A 143 -3.97 -7.88 0.04
C ASP A 143 -4.11 -6.38 -0.24
N MET A 144 -3.12 -5.60 0.17
CA MET A 144 -3.18 -4.14 0.16
C MET A 144 -2.01 -3.54 -0.59
N PHE A 145 -2.31 -2.47 -1.32
CA PHE A 145 -1.34 -1.78 -2.17
C PHE A 145 -1.41 -0.29 -1.93
N TYR A 146 -0.25 0.33 -1.75
CA TYR A 146 -0.11 1.78 -1.68
C TYR A 146 0.95 2.25 -2.68
N VAL A 147 0.54 3.00 -3.70
CA VAL A 147 1.46 3.41 -4.78
C VAL A 147 2.33 4.57 -4.30
N LEU A 148 3.65 4.38 -4.37
CA LEU A 148 4.65 5.37 -3.97
C LEU A 148 5.11 6.21 -5.16
N ASP A 149 5.28 5.60 -6.32
CA ASP A 149 5.73 6.24 -7.55
C ASP A 149 5.23 5.49 -8.80
N GLY A 150 5.01 6.20 -9.89
CA GLY A 150 4.44 5.64 -11.12
C GLY A 150 2.92 5.39 -11.05
N THR A 151 2.43 4.53 -11.94
CA THR A 151 1.01 4.15 -12.06
C THR A 151 0.85 2.63 -12.14
N LEU A 152 0.30 2.02 -11.09
CA LEU A 152 -0.01 0.59 -11.06
C LEU A 152 -1.37 0.35 -11.73
N THR A 153 -1.45 -0.58 -12.69
CA THR A 153 -2.75 -1.01 -13.22
C THR A 153 -3.24 -2.20 -12.41
N MET A 154 -4.45 -2.15 -11.88
CA MET A 154 -5.04 -3.25 -11.11
C MET A 154 -6.37 -3.67 -11.70
N ARG A 155 -6.59 -4.97 -11.82
CA ARG A 155 -7.90 -5.55 -12.11
C ARG A 155 -8.52 -6.07 -10.82
N LEU A 156 -9.73 -5.64 -10.52
CA LEU A 156 -10.57 -6.08 -9.39
C LEU A 156 -11.87 -6.65 -9.96
N GLY A 157 -11.99 -7.98 -9.99
CA GLY A 157 -13.07 -8.66 -10.72
C GLY A 157 -13.06 -8.28 -12.21
N ASP A 158 -14.13 -7.61 -12.66
CA ASP A 158 -14.30 -7.19 -14.05
C ASP A 158 -13.82 -5.76 -14.33
N GLN A 159 -13.36 -5.04 -13.30
CA GLN A 159 -12.94 -3.63 -13.43
C GLN A 159 -11.43 -3.52 -13.45
N THR A 160 -10.91 -2.74 -14.40
CA THR A 160 -9.51 -2.34 -14.44
C THR A 160 -9.39 -0.87 -14.05
N ILE A 161 -8.48 -0.58 -13.13
CA ILE A 161 -8.24 0.76 -12.59
C ILE A 161 -6.75 1.09 -12.64
N GLU A 162 -6.44 2.34 -12.94
CA GLU A 162 -5.08 2.89 -12.85
C GLU A 162 -4.91 3.59 -11.50
N LEU A 163 -3.88 3.21 -10.77
CA LEU A 163 -3.57 3.68 -9.43
C LEU A 163 -2.26 4.48 -9.49
N SER A 164 -2.35 5.80 -9.54
CA SER A 164 -1.18 6.69 -9.49
C SER A 164 -0.64 6.84 -8.06
N ALA A 165 0.55 7.42 -7.90
CA ALA A 165 1.15 7.71 -6.60
C ALA A 165 0.16 8.36 -5.59
N GLY A 166 0.13 7.82 -4.38
CA GLY A 166 -0.83 8.17 -3.32
C GLY A 166 -2.14 7.38 -3.35
N SER A 167 -2.36 6.55 -4.37
CA SER A 167 -3.51 5.65 -4.42
C SER A 167 -3.34 4.48 -3.46
N PHE A 168 -4.45 4.07 -2.83
CA PHE A 168 -4.53 2.91 -1.96
C PHE A 168 -5.66 1.99 -2.40
N VAL A 169 -5.44 0.68 -2.28
CA VAL A 169 -6.45 -0.35 -2.45
C VAL A 169 -6.27 -1.44 -1.39
N CYS A 170 -7.39 -1.91 -0.85
CA CYS A 170 -7.46 -3.09 0.00
C CYS A 170 -8.36 -4.10 -0.70
N VAL A 171 -7.83 -5.28 -0.97
CA VAL A 171 -8.52 -6.39 -1.59
C VAL A 171 -8.87 -7.41 -0.49
N PRO A 172 -10.15 -7.59 -0.17
CA PRO A 172 -10.57 -8.60 0.80
C PRO A 172 -10.37 -10.03 0.29
N PRO A 173 -10.33 -11.02 1.21
CA PRO A 173 -10.32 -12.43 0.83
C PRO A 173 -11.47 -12.80 -0.13
N GLY A 174 -11.17 -13.70 -1.07
CA GLY A 174 -12.10 -14.21 -2.08
C GLY A 174 -12.34 -13.28 -3.27
N VAL A 175 -11.82 -12.05 -3.26
CA VAL A 175 -11.93 -11.14 -4.41
C VAL A 175 -10.85 -11.47 -5.42
N VAL A 176 -11.26 -11.83 -6.65
CA VAL A 176 -10.33 -12.07 -7.75
C VAL A 176 -9.68 -10.75 -8.17
N HIS A 177 -8.36 -10.73 -8.22
CA HIS A 177 -7.58 -9.57 -8.60
C HIS A 177 -6.26 -9.94 -9.31
N THR A 178 -5.64 -8.94 -9.94
CA THR A 178 -4.26 -8.97 -10.42
C THR A 178 -3.77 -7.52 -10.62
N PHE A 179 -2.47 -7.31 -10.71
CA PHE A 179 -1.87 -6.03 -11.03
C PHE A 179 -0.84 -6.16 -12.14
N SER A 180 -0.60 -5.11 -12.90
CA SER A 180 0.40 -5.05 -13.96
C SER A 180 0.99 -3.64 -14.08
N ASN A 181 2.10 -3.55 -14.81
CA ASN A 181 2.67 -2.29 -15.24
C ASN A 181 2.77 -2.25 -16.77
N PRO A 182 1.70 -1.84 -17.48
CA PRO A 182 1.74 -1.70 -18.93
C PRO A 182 2.49 -0.43 -19.39
N GLY A 183 2.93 0.42 -18.47
CA GLY A 183 3.58 1.69 -18.77
C GLY A 183 5.05 1.55 -19.20
N GLU A 184 5.63 2.69 -19.57
CA GLU A 184 7.03 2.79 -20.03
C GLU A 184 8.05 3.00 -18.89
N GLY A 185 7.56 3.35 -17.69
CA GLY A 185 8.38 3.59 -16.49
C GLY A 185 8.16 2.53 -15.41
N PRO A 186 9.10 2.38 -14.45
CA PRO A 186 8.89 1.50 -13.31
C PRO A 186 7.76 2.03 -12.41
N VAL A 187 7.13 1.12 -11.68
CA VAL A 187 6.13 1.47 -10.66
C VAL A 187 6.60 0.96 -9.32
N ARG A 188 6.52 1.81 -8.30
CA ARG A 188 6.92 1.47 -6.93
C ARG A 188 5.74 1.57 -5.99
N PHE A 189 5.51 0.56 -5.17
CA PHE A 189 4.38 0.49 -4.26
C PHE A 189 4.72 -0.31 -3.00
N LEU A 190 4.00 -0.06 -1.91
CA LEU A 190 4.01 -0.95 -0.76
C LEU A 190 2.97 -2.05 -0.98
N ASN A 191 3.35 -3.30 -0.71
CA ASN A 191 2.46 -4.44 -0.64
C ASN A 191 2.37 -4.92 0.81
N PHE A 192 1.17 -4.90 1.35
CA PHE A 192 0.90 -5.25 2.74
C PHE A 192 -0.11 -6.40 2.77
N ASN A 193 0.19 -7.44 3.54
CA ASN A 193 -0.68 -8.60 3.69
C ASN A 193 -0.98 -8.86 5.16
N THR A 194 -2.23 -9.19 5.48
CA THR A 194 -2.60 -9.66 6.82
C THR A 194 -3.59 -10.83 6.71
N PRO A 195 -3.37 -11.94 7.45
CA PRO A 195 -2.21 -12.23 8.34
C PRO A 195 -0.86 -12.28 7.60
N ALA A 196 0.26 -12.37 8.34
CA ALA A 196 1.59 -12.50 7.73
C ALA A 196 1.80 -13.85 7.03
N GLY A 197 2.99 -14.04 6.44
CA GLY A 197 3.43 -15.30 5.84
C GLY A 197 3.72 -15.20 4.34
N TRP A 198 3.33 -14.10 3.69
CA TRP A 198 3.57 -13.85 2.26
C TRP A 198 5.06 -13.74 1.92
N GLU A 199 5.90 -13.33 2.87
CA GLU A 199 7.36 -13.33 2.74
C GLU A 199 7.94 -14.70 2.32
N ASN A 200 7.32 -15.80 2.76
CA ASN A 200 7.82 -17.15 2.46
C ASN A 200 7.60 -17.52 0.99
N TYR A 201 6.45 -17.12 0.42
CA TYR A 201 6.22 -17.21 -1.02
C TYR A 201 7.27 -16.42 -1.80
N MET A 202 7.55 -15.19 -1.36
CA MET A 202 8.54 -14.34 -2.01
C MET A 202 9.94 -14.96 -1.94
N ARG A 203 10.33 -15.53 -0.80
CA ARG A 203 11.63 -16.21 -0.62
C ARG A 203 11.77 -17.43 -1.53
N ASP A 204 10.73 -18.26 -1.61
CA ASP A 204 10.73 -19.42 -2.50
C ASP A 204 10.81 -19.01 -3.98
N LEU A 205 10.07 -17.97 -4.37
CA LEU A 205 10.16 -17.40 -5.71
C LEU A 205 11.56 -16.82 -5.99
N GLY A 206 12.15 -16.16 -4.99
CA GLY A 206 13.51 -15.64 -5.02
C GLY A 206 14.57 -16.71 -5.23
N ALA A 207 14.45 -17.83 -4.52
CA ALA A 207 15.33 -18.98 -4.68
C ALA A 207 15.27 -19.54 -6.10
N ALA A 208 14.06 -19.72 -6.65
CA ALA A 208 13.89 -20.17 -8.04
C ALA A 208 14.47 -19.17 -9.06
N LEU A 209 14.30 -17.86 -8.83
CA LEU A 209 14.88 -16.80 -9.67
C LEU A 209 16.41 -16.77 -9.63
N ALA A 210 17.02 -17.16 -8.50
CA ALA A 210 18.48 -17.24 -8.37
C ALA A 210 19.07 -18.40 -9.18
N GLU A 211 18.29 -19.46 -9.45
CA GLU A 211 18.69 -20.61 -10.27
C GLU A 211 18.46 -20.37 -11.77
N GLY A 212 17.61 -19.40 -12.14
CA GLY A 212 17.34 -19.03 -13.53
C GLY A 212 16.00 -18.33 -13.70
N THR A 213 15.48 -18.26 -14.93
CA THR A 213 14.10 -17.81 -15.15
C THR A 213 13.15 -18.99 -14.95
N PRO A 214 12.37 -19.04 -13.86
CA PRO A 214 11.45 -20.15 -13.64
C PRO A 214 10.35 -20.14 -14.69
N SER A 215 9.93 -21.33 -15.10
CA SER A 215 8.76 -21.53 -15.95
C SER A 215 7.47 -21.14 -15.21
N GLN A 216 6.40 -20.89 -15.97
CA GLN A 216 5.08 -20.61 -15.38
C GLN A 216 4.57 -21.78 -14.53
N GLU A 217 4.94 -23.02 -14.90
CA GLU A 217 4.59 -24.20 -14.11
C GLU A 217 5.29 -24.21 -12.76
N GLU A 218 6.60 -23.94 -12.73
CA GLU A 218 7.36 -23.85 -11.47
C GLU A 218 6.84 -22.72 -10.58
N ILE A 219 6.53 -21.55 -11.15
CA ILE A 219 5.91 -20.43 -10.42
C ILE A 219 4.56 -20.87 -9.82
N GLY A 220 3.73 -21.59 -10.59
CA GLY A 220 2.46 -22.12 -10.11
C GLY A 220 2.61 -23.17 -9.01
N GLN A 221 3.62 -24.06 -9.11
CA GLN A 221 3.95 -25.02 -8.08
C GLN A 221 4.43 -24.34 -6.79
N ILE A 222 5.17 -23.24 -6.90
CA ILE A 222 5.56 -22.41 -5.75
C ILE A 222 4.32 -21.76 -5.13
N ALA A 223 3.51 -21.08 -5.94
CA ALA A 223 2.32 -20.36 -5.48
C ALA A 223 1.30 -21.28 -4.78
N SER A 224 1.10 -22.50 -5.28
CA SER A 224 0.12 -23.45 -4.72
C SER A 224 0.43 -23.93 -3.29
N ARG A 225 1.62 -23.66 -2.75
CA ARG A 225 1.96 -23.92 -1.34
C ARG A 225 1.44 -22.86 -0.37
N TYR A 226 1.02 -21.70 -0.91
CA TYR A 226 0.64 -20.52 -0.15
C TYR A 226 -0.83 -20.19 -0.39
N ASP A 227 -1.34 -19.20 0.35
CA ASP A 227 -2.69 -18.67 0.14
C ASP A 227 -2.71 -17.88 -1.18
N PHE A 228 -2.71 -18.56 -2.32
CA PHE A 228 -2.72 -17.98 -3.66
C PHE A 228 -3.44 -18.95 -4.61
N HIS A 229 -4.64 -18.58 -5.01
CA HIS A 229 -5.52 -19.43 -5.79
C HIS A 229 -5.80 -18.77 -7.14
N VAL A 230 -5.33 -19.40 -8.23
CA VAL A 230 -5.60 -18.92 -9.59
C VAL A 230 -7.09 -19.04 -9.89
N ALA A 231 -7.68 -17.98 -10.44
CA ALA A 231 -9.11 -17.86 -10.73
C ALA A 231 -9.51 -18.43 -12.10
#